data_AF-A0A6H9Y7T1-F1
#
_entry.id   AF-A0A6H9Y7T1-F1
#
_cell.length_a   1.000
_cell.length_b   1.000
_cell.length_c   1.000
_cell.angle_alpha   90.00
_cell.angle_beta   90.00
_cell.angle_gamma   90.00
#
_symmetry.space_group_name_H-M   'P 1'
#
loop_
_entity.id
_entity.type
_entity.pdbx_description
1 polymer ?
#
loop_
_entity_poly.entity_id
_entity_poly.type
_entity_poly.pdbx_seq_one_letter_code
_entity_poly.pdbx_strand_id
1 'polypeptide(L)'
;MAVKREAGTVLEPAKAKAKPPPLYKVLLLNDDYTPMDFVVVVLQRFFGMDRERATQIMLKVHTEGVGVCGVYPKDIASTKVEQVTRFARDNQHPLQCTMEKS
;
A
#
# COMPACT_ATOMS: atom_id res chain seq x y z
N MET A 1 -9.38 65.36 25.82
CA MET A 1 -9.54 63.90 25.81
C MET A 1 -9.22 63.41 24.40
N ALA A 2 -8.06 62.77 24.21
CA ALA A 2 -7.66 62.24 22.90
C ALA A 2 -8.04 60.76 22.83
N VAL A 3 -8.93 60.41 21.91
CA VAL A 3 -9.37 59.04 21.66
C VAL A 3 -8.24 58.29 20.97
N LYS A 4 -7.57 57.38 21.70
CA LYS A 4 -6.65 56.40 21.15
C LYS A 4 -7.45 55.44 20.27
N ARG A 5 -7.19 55.43 18.97
CA ARG A 5 -7.67 54.37 18.06
C ARG A 5 -6.73 53.19 18.18
N GLU A 6 -7.23 52.09 18.73
CA GLU A 6 -6.50 50.82 18.79
C GLU A 6 -6.41 50.22 17.39
N ALA A 7 -5.18 49.97 16.95
CA ALA A 7 -4.90 49.27 15.71
C ALA A 7 -5.24 47.79 15.89
N GLY A 8 -6.34 47.34 15.27
CA GLY A 8 -6.69 45.93 15.18
C GLY A 8 -5.61 45.17 14.43
N THR A 9 -4.87 44.33 15.12
CA THR A 9 -3.91 43.39 14.55
C THR A 9 -4.67 42.29 13.80
N VAL A 10 -4.58 42.31 12.48
CA VAL A 10 -5.03 41.19 11.65
C VAL A 10 -4.03 40.04 11.82
N LEU A 11 -4.44 38.98 12.50
CA LEU A 11 -3.68 37.74 12.59
C LEU A 11 -3.79 37.01 11.25
N GLU A 12 -2.68 36.88 10.53
CA GLU A 12 -2.62 36.06 9.32
C GLU A 12 -2.95 34.60 9.68
N PRO A 13 -3.80 33.90 8.90
CA PRO A 13 -4.11 32.51 9.18
C PRO A 13 -2.83 31.68 9.02
N ALA A 14 -2.38 31.07 10.11
CA ALA A 14 -1.28 30.13 10.10
C ALA A 14 -1.61 29.01 9.09
N LYS A 15 -0.82 28.89 8.01
CA LYS A 15 -0.94 27.77 7.08
C LYS A 15 -0.67 26.48 7.85
N ALA A 16 -1.72 25.77 8.24
CA ALA A 16 -1.60 24.44 8.81
C ALA A 16 -0.90 23.53 7.78
N LYS A 17 0.33 23.12 8.09
CA LYS A 17 1.06 22.15 7.27
C LYS A 17 0.30 20.82 7.35
N ALA A 18 -0.24 20.35 6.23
CA ALA A 18 -0.87 19.04 6.15
C ALA A 18 0.15 17.97 6.58
N LYS A 19 -0.25 17.06 7.47
CA LYS A 19 0.58 15.91 7.85
C LYS A 19 0.75 15.01 6.62
N PRO A 20 1.93 14.40 6.42
CA PRO A 20 2.13 13.45 5.34
C PRO A 20 1.14 12.27 5.47
N PRO A 21 0.67 11.70 4.35
CA PRO A 21 -0.29 10.61 4.38
C PRO A 21 0.31 9.37 5.06
N PRO A 22 -0.49 8.60 5.82
CA PRO A 22 -0.03 7.36 6.42
C PRO A 22 0.34 6.34 5.34
N LEU A 23 1.45 5.64 5.56
CA LEU A 23 1.93 4.56 4.70
C LEU A 23 1.38 3.21 5.16
N TYR A 24 1.19 2.33 4.19
CA TYR A 24 0.65 0.99 4.34
C TYR A 24 1.52 -0.02 3.62
N LYS A 25 1.82 -1.14 4.27
CA LYS A 25 2.45 -2.30 3.62
C LYS A 25 1.36 -3.08 2.91
N VAL A 26 1.60 -3.47 1.67
CA VAL A 26 0.78 -4.45 0.95
C VAL A 26 1.44 -5.81 1.08
N LEU A 27 0.66 -6.81 1.48
CA LEU A 27 1.11 -8.14 1.84
C LEU A 27 0.42 -9.19 0.96
N LEU A 28 1.14 -10.25 0.64
CA LEU A 28 0.59 -11.53 0.17
C LEU A 28 0.70 -12.57 1.27
N LEU A 29 -0.35 -13.36 1.43
CA LEU A 29 -0.41 -14.46 2.40
C LEU A 29 -0.28 -15.80 1.68
N ASN A 30 0.41 -16.75 2.31
CA ASN A 30 0.58 -18.09 1.79
C ASN A 30 -0.73 -18.89 1.81
N ASP A 31 -0.87 -19.78 0.84
CA ASP A 31 -1.91 -20.79 0.76
C ASP A 31 -1.38 -22.01 -0.03
N ASP A 32 -2.05 -23.16 0.11
CA ASP A 32 -1.57 -24.43 -0.47
C ASP A 32 -2.02 -24.68 -1.92
N TYR A 33 -2.73 -23.76 -2.56
CA TYR A 33 -3.41 -23.99 -3.85
C TYR A 33 -2.97 -23.03 -4.96
N THR A 34 -2.50 -21.83 -4.64
CA THR A 34 -2.05 -20.86 -5.62
C THR A 34 -0.68 -21.28 -6.19
N PRO A 35 -0.53 -21.46 -7.51
CA PRO A 35 0.75 -21.82 -8.13
C PRO A 35 1.84 -20.76 -7.90
N MET A 36 3.08 -21.19 -7.66
CA MET A 36 4.22 -20.29 -7.46
C MET A 36 4.41 -19.32 -8.63
N ASP A 37 4.31 -19.79 -9.87
CA ASP A 37 4.42 -18.95 -11.06
C ASP A 37 3.31 -17.90 -11.15
N PHE A 38 2.11 -18.19 -10.64
CA PHE A 38 1.03 -17.21 -10.57
C PHE A 38 1.39 -16.06 -9.61
N VAL A 39 1.97 -16.38 -8.45
CA VAL A 39 2.44 -15.37 -7.48
C VAL A 39 3.54 -14.50 -8.10
N VAL A 40 4.46 -15.09 -8.86
CA VAL A 40 5.50 -14.32 -9.59
C VAL A 40 4.84 -13.37 -10.60
N VAL A 41 3.87 -13.82 -11.40
CA VAL A 41 3.13 -12.96 -12.35
C VAL A 41 2.42 -11.80 -11.63
N VAL A 42 1.80 -12.06 -10.47
CA VAL A 42 1.17 -11.02 -9.65
C VAL A 42 2.18 -9.96 -9.23
N LEU A 43 3.34 -10.38 -8.72
CA LEU A 43 4.41 -9.48 -8.27
C LEU A 43 4.98 -8.63 -9.42
N GLN A 44 5.21 -9.23 -10.58
CA GLN A 44 5.67 -8.50 -11.76
C GLN A 44 4.62 -7.51 -12.27
N ARG A 45 3.36 -7.96 -12.43
CA ARG A 45 2.30 -7.18 -13.06
C ARG A 45 1.82 -6.01 -12.21
N PHE A 46 1.62 -6.21 -10.91
CA PHE A 46 1.00 -5.21 -10.05
C PHE A 46 2.00 -4.43 -9.19
N PHE A 47 3.20 -4.96 -8.97
CA PHE A 47 4.22 -4.30 -8.14
C PHE A 47 5.45 -3.89 -8.94
N GLY A 48 5.50 -4.18 -10.25
CA GLY A 48 6.56 -3.73 -11.15
C GLY A 48 7.92 -4.35 -10.83
N MET A 49 7.92 -5.53 -10.21
CA MET A 49 9.14 -6.25 -9.90
C MET A 49 9.69 -6.93 -11.14
N ASP A 50 11.02 -7.02 -11.24
CA ASP A 50 11.65 -7.98 -12.13
C ASP A 50 11.38 -9.42 -11.65
N ARG A 51 11.73 -10.40 -12.48
CA ARG A 51 11.49 -11.82 -12.20
C ARG A 51 12.25 -12.29 -10.97
N GLU A 52 13.51 -11.88 -10.81
CA GLU A 52 14.37 -12.35 -9.72
C GLU A 52 13.83 -11.92 -8.36
N ARG A 53 13.51 -10.63 -8.21
CA ARG A 53 12.91 -10.08 -6.99
C ARG A 53 11.52 -10.66 -6.73
N ALA A 54 10.72 -10.86 -7.77
CA ALA A 54 9.41 -11.49 -7.64
C ALA A 54 9.54 -12.94 -7.13
N THR A 55 10.48 -13.72 -7.66
CA THR A 55 10.76 -15.09 -7.19
C THR A 55 11.22 -15.10 -5.74
N GLN A 56 12.10 -14.18 -5.33
CA GLN A 56 12.54 -14.09 -3.93
C GLN A 56 11.38 -13.81 -2.97
N ILE A 57 10.49 -12.88 -3.32
CA ILE A 57 9.33 -12.57 -2.48
C ILE A 57 8.33 -13.72 -2.50
N MET A 58 8.09 -14.36 -3.65
CA MET A 58 7.23 -15.54 -3.73
C MET A 58 7.74 -16.65 -2.79
N LEU A 59 9.04 -16.97 -2.83
CA LEU A 59 9.63 -17.96 -1.92
C LEU A 59 9.45 -17.56 -0.46
N LYS A 60 9.63 -16.27 -0.14
CA LYS A 60 9.39 -15.74 1.21
C LYS A 60 7.95 -15.95 1.66
N VAL A 61 6.96 -15.64 0.82
CA VAL A 61 5.54 -15.91 1.11
C VAL A 61 5.36 -17.39 1.42
N HIS A 62 5.90 -18.27 0.57
CA HIS A 62 5.77 -19.72 0.71
C HIS A 62 6.38 -20.26 2.02
N THR A 63 7.57 -19.79 2.40
CA THR A 63 8.30 -20.31 3.55
C THR A 63 7.93 -19.64 4.88
N GLU A 64 7.59 -18.34 4.86
CA GLU A 64 7.32 -17.54 6.07
C GLU A 64 5.82 -17.26 6.28
N GLY A 65 4.96 -17.69 5.36
CA GLY A 65 3.51 -17.48 5.43
C GLY A 65 3.04 -16.10 4.94
N VAL A 66 3.94 -15.12 4.84
CA VAL A 66 3.62 -13.74 4.42
C VAL A 66 4.81 -13.07 3.74
N GLY A 67 4.54 -12.22 2.75
CA GLY A 67 5.55 -11.42 2.07
C GLY A 67 5.09 -9.99 1.83
N VAL A 68 5.99 -9.02 2.04
CA VAL A 68 5.74 -7.61 1.76
C VAL A 68 6.02 -7.32 0.29
N CYS A 69 4.98 -6.90 -0.44
CA CYS A 69 5.07 -6.59 -1.86
C CYS A 69 5.47 -5.13 -2.11
N GLY A 70 5.13 -4.23 -1.18
CA GLY A 70 5.49 -2.82 -1.28
C GLY A 70 4.87 -1.96 -0.19
N VAL A 71 5.29 -0.70 -0.11
CA VAL A 71 4.79 0.28 0.85
C VAL A 71 4.24 1.48 0.09
N TYR A 72 2.99 1.85 0.35
CA TYR A 72 2.28 2.88 -0.41
C TYR A 72 1.39 3.73 0.51
N PRO A 73 0.99 4.94 0.09
CA PRO A 73 -0.15 5.64 0.69
C PRO A 73 -1.41 4.77 0.66
N LYS A 74 -2.31 4.97 1.63
CA LYS A 74 -3.53 4.16 1.82
C LYS A 74 -4.31 3.87 0.53
N ASP A 75 -4.57 4.89 -0.28
CA ASP A 75 -5.43 4.75 -1.46
C ASP A 75 -4.77 3.90 -2.55
N ILE A 76 -3.45 4.04 -2.72
CA ILE A 76 -2.66 3.22 -3.66
C ILE A 76 -2.58 1.79 -3.14
N ALA A 77 -2.34 1.59 -1.84
CA ALA A 77 -2.32 0.26 -1.23
C ALA A 77 -3.67 -0.45 -1.42
N SER A 78 -4.79 0.24 -1.15
CA SER A 78 -6.15 -0.28 -1.33
C SER A 78 -6.42 -0.70 -2.76
N THR A 79 -6.03 0.14 -3.73
CA THR A 79 -6.21 -0.15 -5.16
C THR A 79 -5.42 -1.39 -5.58
N LYS A 80 -4.17 -1.53 -5.11
CA LYS A 80 -3.34 -2.71 -5.41
C LYS A 80 -3.93 -3.99 -4.81
N VAL A 81 -4.40 -3.94 -3.56
CA VAL A 81 -5.08 -5.06 -2.91
C VAL A 81 -6.29 -5.52 -3.71
N GLU A 82 -7.13 -4.58 -4.15
CA GLU A 82 -8.32 -4.89 -4.95
C GLU A 82 -7.97 -5.49 -6.31
N GLN A 83 -6.98 -4.91 -7.01
CA GLN A 83 -6.52 -5.42 -8.31
C GLN A 83 -5.98 -6.85 -8.22
N VAL A 84 -5.13 -7.13 -7.22
CA VAL A 84 -4.56 -8.47 -7.01
C VAL A 84 -5.64 -9.47 -6.62
N THR A 85 -6.51 -9.11 -5.68
CA THR A 85 -7.60 -9.98 -5.22
C THR A 85 -8.56 -10.34 -6.36
N ARG A 86 -8.92 -9.35 -7.18
CA ARG A 86 -9.77 -9.57 -8.36
C ARG A 86 -9.06 -10.47 -9.37
N PHE A 87 -7.79 -10.24 -9.65
CA PHE A 87 -7.02 -11.07 -10.59
C PHE A 87 -6.88 -12.51 -10.11
N ALA A 88 -6.63 -12.74 -8.82
CA ALA A 88 -6.59 -14.08 -8.22
C ALA A 88 -7.94 -14.80 -8.38
N ARG A 89 -9.05 -14.12 -8.06
CA ARG A 89 -10.40 -14.67 -8.22
C ARG A 89 -10.74 -15.01 -9.67
N ASP A 90 -10.44 -14.10 -10.60
CA ASP A 90 -10.68 -14.30 -12.03
C ASP A 90 -9.91 -15.51 -12.59
N ASN A 91 -8.78 -15.88 -11.97
CA ASN A 91 -7.97 -17.06 -12.29
C ASN A 91 -8.20 -18.25 -11.35
N GLN A 92 -9.25 -18.21 -10.52
CA GLN A 92 -9.64 -19.32 -9.62
C GLN A 92 -8.58 -19.71 -8.58
N HIS A 93 -7.79 -18.74 -8.12
CA HIS A 93 -6.81 -18.95 -7.05
C HIS A 93 -7.27 -18.29 -5.74
N PRO A 94 -7.08 -18.95 -4.57
CA PRO A 94 -7.47 -18.39 -3.27
C PRO A 94 -6.47 -17.37 -2.71
N LEU A 95 -5.45 -16.96 -3.48
CA LEU A 95 -4.41 -16.02 -3.08
C LEU A 95 -4.98 -14.77 -2.40
N GLN A 96 -4.57 -14.55 -1.15
CA GLN A 96 -5.01 -13.40 -0.37
C GLN A 96 -3.97 -12.27 -0.44
N CYS A 97 -4.47 -11.07 -0.73
CA CYS A 97 -3.71 -9.83 -0.64
C CYS A 97 -4.37 -8.90 0.38
N THR A 98 -3.58 -8.30 1.25
CA THR A 98 -4.05 -7.39 2.31
C THR A 98 -3.12 -6.20 2.48
N MET A 99 -3.52 -5.23 3.30
CA MET A 99 -2.67 -4.11 3.69
C MET A 99 -2.76 -3.81 5.19
N GLU A 100 -1.63 -3.43 5.78
CA GLU A 100 -1.54 -3.00 7.18
C GLU A 100 -0.85 -1.64 7.29
N LYS A 101 -1.17 -0.88 8.33
CA LYS A 101 -0.51 0.39 8.59
C LYS A 101 0.96 0.14 8.91
N SER A 102 1.86 0.86 8.24
CA SER A 102 3.32 0.74 8.44
C SER A 102 3.79 1.29 9.78
#